data_AF-A0A163JIX7-F1
#
_entry.id   AF-A0A163JIX7-F1
#
_cell.length_a   1.000
_cell.length_b   1.000
_cell.length_c   1.000
_cell.angle_alpha   90.00
_cell.angle_beta   90.00
_cell.angle_gamma   90.00
#
_symmetry.space_group_name_H-M   'P 1'
#
loop_
_entity.id
_entity.type
_entity.pdbx_description
1 polymer ?
#
loop_
_entity_poly.entity_id
_entity_poly.type
_entity_poly.pdbx_seq_one_letter_code
_entity_poly.pdbx_strand_id
1 'polypeptide(L)'
;MPRQQDRTAKGTGQAEYLHLAEGALASWRVDSEKKQKHVGQSRLGWFCEQTFVVLDGEQVVPSARVVGHGPFFTEASSNVSNININVILSIDHLFSQHRKMPPKSKQKTLKTTAKPIPPPFSPADASLTPLLSTLNPSTVYIIHTDTHPAWFKKRIFSVPVGLNVLIALIIAWRAYAIVPFYFSILASLLGHSNRTTIYYAEQTWGGLLWKVVQRMFTFFVDYVLVMVVAPWPYGFFLEAPGNPVSWRWTVGFRDEEVYVRQSRGWGAKDLLGEAEGSTGKAGEESPFFKTRILPAVDKQRLKEKTGYLLMDGDFDLDFYGMIAATQLLDKKDVAADLLKKCVLVYVGDQEKGEGQWAVWNCGVLDVSEGTEAEARDKVIAIKDKLTEMGKENLFFKWVELIQYESNAPGGFTPERQIAAADKVKKIFEEQGVDWDQFSREIGGLEGVPGL
;
A
#
# COMPACT_ATOMS: atom_id res chain seq x y z
N MET A 1 36.61 -47.05 61.09
CA MET A 1 36.62 -47.18 59.61
C MET A 1 35.18 -47.35 59.14
N PRO A 2 34.77 -46.87 57.94
CA PRO A 2 34.56 -45.49 57.50
C PRO A 2 33.04 -45.17 57.40
N ARG A 3 32.54 -43.98 57.76
CA ARG A 3 32.52 -42.66 57.07
C ARG A 3 31.24 -42.46 56.22
N GLN A 4 30.30 -41.71 56.82
CA GLN A 4 29.10 -41.14 56.21
C GLN A 4 29.47 -40.21 55.04
N GLN A 5 28.65 -40.25 53.98
CA GLN A 5 28.64 -39.26 52.91
C GLN A 5 27.21 -38.78 52.62
N ASP A 6 27.15 -37.47 52.38
CA ASP A 6 26.01 -36.58 52.22
C ASP A 6 24.99 -36.96 51.13
N ARG A 7 23.72 -36.65 51.40
CA ARG A 7 22.67 -36.41 50.41
C ARG A 7 22.26 -34.95 50.47
N THR A 8 22.66 -34.16 49.48
CA THR A 8 22.06 -32.85 49.17
C THR A 8 21.94 -32.68 47.66
N ALA A 9 20.98 -31.83 47.26
CA ALA A 9 20.73 -31.27 45.93
C ALA A 9 19.93 -32.10 44.90
N LYS A 10 18.60 -31.87 44.89
CA LYS A 10 17.80 -31.70 43.66
C LYS A 10 16.45 -31.08 44.02
N GLY A 11 16.31 -29.77 43.81
CA GLY A 11 15.09 -29.04 44.17
C GLY A 11 15.10 -27.56 43.84
N THR A 12 15.65 -27.17 42.68
CA THR A 12 15.54 -25.79 42.16
C THR A 12 15.54 -25.88 40.64
N GLY A 13 14.36 -25.78 40.03
CA GLY A 13 14.22 -25.86 38.56
C GLY A 13 12.78 -25.86 38.05
N GLN A 14 11.78 -26.03 38.92
CA GLN A 14 10.37 -25.95 38.52
C GLN A 14 9.68 -24.62 38.86
N ALA A 15 10.23 -23.82 39.77
CA ALA A 15 9.63 -22.52 40.16
C ALA A 15 9.93 -21.39 39.16
N GLU A 16 10.99 -21.51 38.36
CA GLU A 16 11.44 -20.44 37.46
C GLU A 16 10.71 -20.46 36.10
N TYR A 17 10.20 -21.62 35.67
CA TYR A 17 9.39 -21.74 34.45
C TYR A 17 7.94 -21.26 34.61
N LEU A 18 7.37 -21.35 35.83
CA LEU A 18 6.02 -20.86 36.11
C LEU A 18 5.96 -19.32 36.15
N HIS A 19 6.99 -18.65 36.64
CA HIS A 19 7.05 -17.18 36.69
C HIS A 19 7.25 -16.53 35.31
N LEU A 20 7.95 -17.20 34.38
CA LEU A 20 8.12 -16.74 32.99
C LEU A 20 6.85 -16.95 32.14
N ALA A 21 6.09 -18.01 32.39
CA ALA A 21 4.83 -18.27 31.69
C ALA A 21 3.70 -17.30 32.11
N GLU A 22 3.64 -16.92 33.39
CA GLU A 22 2.65 -15.94 33.87
C GLU A 22 2.92 -14.51 33.38
N GLY A 23 4.20 -14.13 33.21
CA GLY A 23 4.58 -12.85 32.62
C GLY A 23 4.21 -12.74 31.13
N ALA A 24 4.36 -13.83 30.37
CA ALA A 24 3.99 -13.88 28.96
C ALA A 24 2.46 -13.85 28.74
N LEU A 25 1.68 -14.52 29.60
CA LEU A 25 0.22 -14.51 29.55
C LEU A 25 -0.39 -13.17 29.98
N ALA A 26 0.24 -12.46 30.93
CA ALA A 26 -0.18 -11.12 31.33
C ALA A 26 0.08 -10.07 30.23
N SER A 27 1.22 -10.17 29.53
CA SER A 27 1.54 -9.32 28.37
C SER A 27 0.54 -9.51 27.22
N TRP A 28 0.18 -10.77 26.93
CA TRP A 28 -0.80 -11.10 25.87
C TRP A 28 -2.22 -10.63 26.19
N ARG A 29 -2.64 -10.69 27.47
CA ARG A 29 -3.98 -10.26 27.91
C ARG A 29 -4.15 -8.73 27.81
N VAL A 30 -3.12 -7.96 28.17
CA VAL A 30 -3.14 -6.48 28.06
C VAL A 30 -3.16 -6.02 26.60
N ASP A 31 -2.49 -6.74 25.69
CA ASP A 31 -2.50 -6.43 24.26
C ASP A 31 -3.85 -6.77 23.59
N SER A 32 -4.54 -7.80 24.09
CA SER A 32 -5.88 -8.17 23.61
C SER A 32 -6.98 -7.19 24.03
N GLU A 33 -6.91 -6.62 25.25
CA GLU A 33 -7.86 -5.60 25.71
C GLU A 33 -7.68 -4.24 25.02
N LYS A 34 -6.45 -3.90 24.59
CA LYS A 34 -6.21 -2.68 23.78
C LYS A 34 -6.73 -2.83 22.34
N LYS A 35 -6.67 -4.02 21.75
CA LYS A 35 -7.23 -4.27 20.41
C LYS A 35 -8.76 -4.25 20.37
N GLN A 36 -9.45 -4.60 21.46
CA GLN A 36 -10.92 -4.59 21.49
C GLN A 36 -11.54 -3.19 21.61
N LYS A 37 -10.82 -2.18 22.11
CA LYS A 37 -11.35 -0.81 22.28
C LYS A 37 -11.28 0.07 21.02
N HIS A 38 -10.66 -0.38 19.93
CA HIS A 38 -10.53 0.40 18.69
C HIS A 38 -11.28 -0.15 17.47
N VAL A 39 -12.12 -1.17 17.62
CA VAL A 39 -13.02 -1.63 16.55
C VAL A 39 -14.36 -0.90 16.66
N GLY A 40 -14.30 0.42 16.49
CA GLY A 40 -15.46 1.30 16.39
C GLY A 40 -15.47 1.92 15.01
N GLN A 41 -16.31 1.38 14.12
CA GLN A 41 -16.80 2.06 12.92
C GLN A 41 -15.80 2.23 11.77
N SER A 42 -15.54 1.14 11.04
CA SER A 42 -14.94 1.18 9.71
C SER A 42 -15.91 0.54 8.72
N ARG A 43 -16.27 1.28 7.66
CA ARG A 43 -17.09 0.79 6.56
C ARG A 43 -16.54 -0.54 6.06
N LEU A 44 -17.44 -1.52 5.95
CA LEU A 44 -17.24 -2.87 5.45
C LEU A 44 -16.69 -2.84 4.00
N GLY A 45 -15.40 -2.60 3.84
CA GLY A 45 -14.67 -2.82 2.60
C GLY A 45 -14.34 -4.30 2.50
N TRP A 46 -15.23 -5.07 1.87
CA TRP A 46 -15.00 -6.48 1.57
C TRP A 46 -14.38 -6.57 0.18
N PHE A 47 -13.08 -6.87 0.13
CA PHE A 47 -12.48 -7.48 -1.04
C PHE A 47 -11.80 -8.75 -0.55
N CYS A 48 -12.28 -9.88 -1.04
CA CYS A 48 -11.79 -11.20 -0.70
C CYS A 48 -10.36 -11.34 -1.23
N GLU A 49 -9.43 -11.53 -0.32
CA GLU A 49 -8.08 -11.99 -0.62
C GLU A 49 -8.21 -13.34 -1.32
N GLN A 50 -8.15 -13.36 -2.65
CA GLN A 50 -8.03 -14.61 -3.41
C GLN A 50 -6.61 -15.12 -3.26
N THR A 51 -6.32 -15.68 -2.09
CA THR A 51 -5.15 -16.53 -1.88
C THR A 51 -5.39 -17.81 -2.67
N PHE A 52 -4.79 -17.92 -3.84
CA PHE A 52 -4.69 -19.20 -4.54
C PHE A 52 -3.71 -20.09 -3.75
N VAL A 53 -4.25 -20.83 -2.79
CA VAL A 53 -3.55 -21.93 -2.13
C VAL A 53 -3.84 -23.18 -2.94
N VAL A 54 -2.79 -23.77 -3.52
CA VAL A 54 -2.82 -25.17 -3.94
C VAL A 54 -2.88 -25.99 -2.65
N LEU A 55 -4.04 -26.58 -2.37
CA LEU A 55 -4.29 -27.35 -1.15
C LEU A 55 -3.94 -28.83 -1.38
N ASP A 56 -2.91 -29.30 -0.67
CA ASP A 56 -2.88 -30.65 -0.11
C ASP A 56 -3.44 -30.58 1.31
N GLY A 57 -4.34 -31.51 1.63
CA GLY A 57 -5.36 -31.33 2.66
C GLY A 57 -4.95 -31.63 4.10
N GLU A 58 -5.72 -31.05 5.03
CA GLU A 58 -6.22 -31.73 6.24
C GLU A 58 -7.34 -30.91 6.89
N GLN A 59 -8.27 -31.59 7.56
CA GLN A 59 -9.50 -31.05 8.15
C GLN A 59 -9.28 -30.39 9.53
N VAL A 60 -10.02 -29.32 9.85
CA VAL A 60 -10.45 -29.02 11.24
C VAL A 60 -11.84 -28.36 11.30
N VAL A 61 -12.64 -28.80 12.28
CA VAL A 61 -14.05 -28.50 12.61
C VAL A 61 -14.21 -27.17 13.39
N PRO A 62 -15.31 -26.40 13.27
CA PRO A 62 -15.52 -25.20 14.07
C PRO A 62 -16.36 -25.44 15.34
N SER A 63 -15.99 -24.75 16.43
CA SER A 63 -16.78 -24.66 17.68
C SER A 63 -17.20 -23.20 17.89
N ALA A 64 -18.51 -22.97 18.02
CA ALA A 64 -19.13 -21.68 18.27
C ALA A 64 -19.44 -21.51 19.76
N ARG A 65 -19.31 -20.28 20.29
CA ARG A 65 -19.94 -19.91 21.56
C ARG A 65 -20.54 -18.51 21.50
N VAL A 66 -21.80 -18.46 21.92
CA VAL A 66 -22.72 -17.33 22.01
C VAL A 66 -22.70 -16.76 23.43
N VAL A 67 -22.66 -15.43 23.56
CA VAL A 67 -23.16 -14.63 24.70
C VAL A 67 -23.48 -13.23 24.11
N GLY A 68 -24.58 -12.52 24.33
CA GLY A 68 -25.66 -12.59 25.32
C GLY A 68 -25.91 -11.19 25.91
N HIS A 69 -26.87 -10.44 25.33
CA HIS A 69 -27.69 -9.30 25.81
C HIS A 69 -27.23 -8.30 26.91
N GLY A 70 -27.49 -7.00 26.66
CA GLY A 70 -27.83 -6.02 27.72
C GLY A 70 -27.90 -4.55 27.25
N PRO A 71 -28.95 -3.75 27.56
CA PRO A 71 -29.36 -2.55 26.80
C PRO A 71 -29.01 -1.21 27.48
N PHE A 72 -29.14 -0.07 26.77
CA PHE A 72 -29.77 1.20 27.19
C PHE A 72 -29.35 2.36 26.26
N PHE A 73 -30.32 2.99 25.56
CA PHE A 73 -30.20 4.35 25.05
C PHE A 73 -31.60 4.97 24.89
N THR A 74 -31.86 6.04 25.63
CA THR A 74 -32.89 7.04 25.35
C THR A 74 -32.37 8.37 25.86
N GLU A 75 -32.10 9.31 24.97
CA GLU A 75 -32.68 10.66 25.04
C GLU A 75 -32.29 11.48 23.80
N ALA A 76 -33.30 12.11 23.24
CA ALA A 76 -33.21 13.13 22.21
C ALA A 76 -33.51 14.48 22.86
N SER A 77 -32.79 15.54 22.49
CA SER A 77 -33.42 16.86 22.31
C SER A 77 -32.48 17.86 21.62
N SER A 78 -32.98 18.38 20.49
CA SER A 78 -32.96 19.78 20.02
C SER A 78 -31.72 20.66 20.25
N ASN A 79 -31.17 21.22 19.16
CA ASN A 79 -31.38 22.66 18.90
C ASN A 79 -31.05 23.05 17.46
N VAL A 80 -31.89 23.96 16.97
CA VAL A 80 -31.98 24.53 15.63
C VAL A 80 -31.38 25.95 15.66
N SER A 81 -31.08 26.45 14.46
CA SER A 81 -30.82 27.83 14.01
C SER A 81 -29.45 28.47 14.28
N ASN A 82 -28.70 28.73 13.21
CA ASN A 82 -28.69 30.06 12.58
C ASN A 82 -27.89 30.05 11.26
N ILE A 83 -28.62 30.22 10.17
CA ILE A 83 -28.13 30.54 8.83
C ILE A 83 -28.16 32.06 8.72
N ASN A 84 -27.04 32.69 8.33
CA ASN A 84 -27.03 34.08 7.92
C ASN A 84 -26.48 34.19 6.50
N ILE A 85 -27.39 34.52 5.58
CA ILE A 85 -27.16 34.84 4.18
C ILE A 85 -27.11 36.36 4.10
N ASN A 86 -26.07 36.92 3.48
CA ASN A 86 -26.14 38.25 2.89
C ASN A 86 -25.54 38.21 1.48
N VAL A 87 -26.40 38.58 0.53
CA VAL A 87 -26.14 38.82 -0.89
C VAL A 87 -26.04 40.34 -1.06
N ILE A 88 -25.33 40.80 -2.11
CA ILE A 88 -25.71 41.90 -3.05
C ILE A 88 -24.53 42.83 -3.47
N LEU A 89 -24.11 42.63 -4.73
CA LEU A 89 -23.86 43.56 -5.88
C LEU A 89 -22.83 44.71 -5.88
N SER A 90 -22.06 44.75 -7.00
CA SER A 90 -21.95 45.82 -8.04
C SER A 90 -20.48 46.08 -8.44
N ILE A 91 -19.98 45.61 -9.59
CA ILE A 91 -19.95 46.20 -10.96
C ILE A 91 -19.31 47.61 -11.06
N ASP A 92 -18.13 47.61 -11.70
CA ASP A 92 -17.45 48.55 -12.61
C ASP A 92 -17.75 50.07 -12.58
N HIS A 93 -16.69 50.87 -12.31
CA HIS A 93 -16.33 51.98 -13.21
C HIS A 93 -14.86 52.42 -13.05
N LEU A 94 -14.21 52.60 -14.21
CA LEU A 94 -12.93 53.24 -14.49
C LEU A 94 -12.76 54.62 -13.84
N PHE A 95 -11.54 54.94 -13.36
CA PHE A 95 -10.83 56.18 -13.76
C PHE A 95 -9.33 56.11 -13.39
N SER A 96 -8.51 56.41 -14.40
CA SER A 96 -7.07 56.57 -14.37
C SER A 96 -6.65 57.84 -13.64
N GLN A 97 -5.71 57.76 -12.68
CA GLN A 97 -4.74 58.85 -12.41
C GLN A 97 -3.42 58.33 -11.80
N HIS A 98 -2.33 58.77 -12.43
CA HIS A 98 -0.94 58.68 -11.97
C HIS A 98 -0.72 59.16 -10.53
N ARG A 99 -0.09 58.33 -9.67
CA ARG A 99 0.77 58.81 -8.57
C ARG A 99 1.98 57.89 -8.32
N LYS A 100 3.04 58.56 -7.86
CA LYS A 100 4.44 58.16 -7.71
C LYS A 100 4.65 56.92 -6.82
N MET A 101 5.65 56.10 -7.19
CA MET A 101 6.12 54.93 -6.44
C MET A 101 6.78 55.32 -5.09
N PRO A 102 6.43 54.67 -3.97
CA PRO A 102 7.27 54.61 -2.77
C PRO A 102 8.28 53.45 -2.86
N PRO A 103 9.37 53.48 -2.05
CA PRO A 103 10.53 52.61 -2.24
C PRO A 103 10.21 51.14 -1.93
N LYS A 104 10.90 50.23 -2.65
CA LYS A 104 10.86 48.76 -2.51
C LYS A 104 10.77 48.33 -1.04
N SER A 105 9.57 47.98 -0.59
CA SER A 105 9.44 47.18 0.63
C SER A 105 10.00 45.81 0.32
N LYS A 106 11.01 45.37 1.09
CA LYS A 106 11.48 43.98 1.11
C LYS A 106 10.24 43.08 1.17
N GLN A 107 10.02 42.28 0.13
CA GLN A 107 9.04 41.20 0.14
C GLN A 107 9.38 40.33 1.36
N LYS A 108 8.57 40.48 2.41
CA LYS A 108 8.49 39.52 3.48
C LYS A 108 7.91 38.27 2.81
N THR A 109 8.77 37.35 2.41
CA THR A 109 8.37 35.97 2.10
C THR A 109 7.48 35.52 3.23
N LEU A 110 6.19 35.30 2.96
CA LEU A 110 5.34 34.56 3.89
C LEU A 110 5.99 33.19 4.02
N LYS A 111 6.77 33.00 5.09
CA LYS A 111 7.04 31.67 5.61
C LYS A 111 5.72 31.20 6.21
N THR A 112 4.90 30.55 5.41
CA THR A 112 3.89 29.65 5.94
C THR A 112 4.67 28.65 6.79
N THR A 113 4.33 28.54 8.07
CA THR A 113 4.98 27.67 9.05
C THR A 113 4.62 26.21 8.73
N ALA A 114 5.08 25.71 7.58
CA ALA A 114 4.82 24.35 7.16
C ALA A 114 5.52 23.40 8.14
N LYS A 115 4.79 22.37 8.61
CA LYS A 115 5.37 21.31 9.43
C LYS A 115 6.63 20.74 8.74
N PRO A 116 7.71 20.45 9.50
CA PRO A 116 8.91 19.87 8.93
C PRO A 116 8.59 18.51 8.30
N ILE A 117 9.04 18.30 7.07
CA ILE A 117 8.87 17.01 6.37
C ILE A 117 9.79 15.97 7.03
N PRO A 118 9.27 14.82 7.49
CA PRO A 118 10.11 13.78 8.05
C PRO A 118 10.94 13.06 6.95
N PRO A 119 12.19 12.66 7.23
CA PRO A 119 12.93 11.76 6.35
C PRO A 119 12.17 10.43 6.13
N PRO A 120 12.26 9.80 4.94
CA PRO A 120 13.11 10.11 3.78
C PRO A 120 12.39 10.96 2.72
N PHE A 121 11.31 11.65 3.10
CA PHE A 121 10.49 12.39 2.15
C PHE A 121 11.12 13.75 1.82
N SER A 122 10.89 14.19 0.59
CA SER A 122 11.30 15.50 0.05
C SER A 122 10.09 16.26 -0.45
N PRO A 123 10.11 17.61 -0.58
CA PRO A 123 9.01 18.36 -1.16
C PRO A 123 8.66 17.87 -2.57
N ALA A 124 7.36 17.79 -2.91
CA ALA A 124 6.93 17.39 -4.23
C ALA A 124 7.37 18.39 -5.32
N ASP A 125 7.73 17.86 -6.49
CA ASP A 125 8.02 18.67 -7.67
C ASP A 125 6.76 19.43 -8.12
N ALA A 126 6.93 20.68 -8.55
CA ALA A 126 5.84 21.54 -9.00
C ALA A 126 5.07 20.96 -10.19
N SER A 127 5.72 20.18 -11.05
CA SER A 127 5.10 19.47 -12.18
C SER A 127 4.04 18.46 -11.75
N LEU A 128 4.12 17.90 -10.54
CA LEU A 128 3.15 16.92 -10.04
C LEU A 128 1.87 17.56 -9.48
N THR A 129 1.83 18.89 -9.32
CA THR A 129 0.68 19.62 -8.75
C THR A 129 -0.67 19.24 -9.38
N PRO A 130 -0.81 19.12 -10.72
CA PRO A 130 -2.07 18.73 -11.33
C PRO A 130 -2.53 17.34 -10.88
N LEU A 131 -1.62 16.38 -10.75
CA LEU A 131 -1.93 15.04 -10.24
C LEU A 131 -2.30 15.09 -8.75
N LEU A 132 -1.48 15.77 -7.95
CA LEU A 132 -1.66 15.86 -6.49
C LEU A 132 -2.97 16.53 -6.08
N SER A 133 -3.51 17.43 -6.91
CA SER A 133 -4.82 18.05 -6.64
C SER A 133 -6.00 17.08 -6.81
N THR A 134 -5.80 15.95 -7.50
CA THR A 134 -6.83 14.90 -7.67
C THR A 134 -6.84 13.86 -6.56
N LEU A 135 -5.75 13.76 -5.80
CA LEU A 135 -5.54 12.73 -4.79
C LEU A 135 -6.12 13.14 -3.44
N ASN A 136 -6.59 12.17 -2.68
CA ASN A 136 -7.08 12.37 -1.32
C ASN A 136 -5.87 12.56 -0.36
N PRO A 137 -5.72 13.70 0.31
CA PRO A 137 -4.54 13.93 1.15
C PRO A 137 -4.51 13.06 2.42
N SER A 138 -5.59 12.34 2.77
CA SER A 138 -5.64 11.49 3.97
C SER A 138 -4.96 10.14 3.79
N THR A 139 -4.74 9.73 2.55
CA THR A 139 -4.16 8.43 2.19
C THR A 139 -2.71 8.58 1.76
N VAL A 140 -1.98 7.46 1.83
CA VAL A 140 -0.62 7.35 1.29
C VAL A 140 -0.71 6.71 -0.08
N TYR A 141 0.02 7.25 -1.05
CA TYR A 141 0.03 6.72 -2.42
C TYR A 141 1.38 6.15 -2.80
N ILE A 142 1.35 5.08 -3.59
CA ILE A 142 2.54 4.49 -4.22
C ILE A 142 2.31 4.47 -5.72
N ILE A 143 3.16 5.20 -6.45
CA ILE A 143 3.15 5.22 -7.91
C ILE A 143 4.32 4.39 -8.42
N HIS A 144 4.06 3.54 -9.41
CA HIS A 144 5.11 2.85 -10.14
C HIS A 144 4.71 2.64 -11.59
N THR A 145 5.72 2.49 -12.46
CA THR A 145 5.53 2.14 -13.86
C THR A 145 5.72 0.64 -14.05
N ASP A 146 4.70 -0.03 -14.59
CA ASP A 146 4.68 -1.46 -14.90
C ASP A 146 5.03 -1.67 -16.39
N THR A 147 6.13 -2.38 -16.64
CA THR A 147 6.69 -2.68 -17.97
C THR A 147 6.28 -4.04 -18.53
N HIS A 148 5.34 -4.75 -17.89
CA HIS A 148 4.84 -6.03 -18.41
C HIS A 148 4.09 -5.84 -19.74
N PRO A 149 4.17 -6.82 -20.66
CA PRO A 149 3.60 -6.68 -21.98
C PRO A 149 2.06 -6.59 -21.94
N ALA A 150 1.48 -5.79 -22.83
CA ALA A 150 0.05 -5.48 -22.88
C ALA A 150 -0.83 -6.74 -23.04
N TRP A 151 -0.36 -7.75 -23.77
CA TRP A 151 -1.12 -9.00 -23.95
C TRP A 151 -1.28 -9.78 -22.63
N PHE A 152 -0.27 -9.74 -21.76
CA PHE A 152 -0.30 -10.40 -20.45
C PHE A 152 -1.29 -9.67 -19.52
N LYS A 153 -1.23 -8.34 -19.51
CA LYS A 153 -2.18 -7.47 -18.78
C LYS A 153 -3.63 -7.72 -19.20
N LYS A 154 -3.90 -7.87 -20.51
CA LYS A 154 -5.23 -8.21 -21.04
C LYS A 154 -5.75 -9.54 -20.50
N ARG A 155 -4.90 -10.57 -20.46
CA ARG A 155 -5.30 -11.90 -19.98
C ARG A 155 -5.66 -11.87 -18.50
N ILE A 156 -4.85 -11.21 -17.67
CA ILE A 156 -5.14 -11.05 -16.24
C ILE A 156 -6.45 -10.29 -16.03
N PHE A 157 -6.66 -9.20 -16.77
CA PHE A 157 -7.88 -8.40 -16.65
C PHE A 157 -9.15 -9.10 -17.15
N SER A 158 -9.03 -10.03 -18.11
CA SER A 158 -10.19 -10.76 -18.62
C SER A 158 -10.88 -11.65 -17.58
N VAL A 159 -10.13 -12.16 -16.60
CA VAL A 159 -10.65 -13.02 -15.52
C VAL A 159 -11.67 -12.30 -14.63
N PRO A 160 -11.33 -11.16 -13.99
CA PRO A 160 -12.30 -10.42 -13.18
C PRO A 160 -13.43 -9.83 -14.02
N VAL A 161 -13.22 -9.47 -15.29
CA VAL A 161 -14.31 -9.05 -16.18
C VAL A 161 -15.32 -10.17 -16.35
N GLY A 162 -14.87 -11.37 -16.74
CA GLY A 162 -15.75 -12.53 -16.94
C GLY A 162 -16.51 -12.91 -15.67
N LEU A 163 -15.82 -12.92 -14.52
CA LEU A 163 -16.43 -13.21 -13.23
C LEU A 163 -17.50 -12.18 -12.84
N ASN A 164 -17.21 -10.88 -12.97
CA ASN A 164 -18.18 -9.82 -12.64
C ASN A 164 -19.36 -9.78 -13.60
N VAL A 165 -19.16 -10.06 -14.90
CA VAL A 165 -20.27 -10.21 -15.86
C VAL A 165 -21.15 -11.39 -15.46
N LEU A 166 -20.56 -12.54 -15.14
CA LEU A 166 -21.32 -13.72 -14.73
C LEU A 166 -22.15 -13.45 -13.46
N ILE A 167 -21.54 -12.85 -12.43
CA ILE A 167 -22.23 -12.48 -11.20
C ILE A 167 -23.37 -11.48 -11.49
N ALA A 168 -23.11 -10.45 -12.30
CA ALA A 168 -24.13 -9.48 -12.68
C ALA A 168 -25.31 -10.13 -13.41
N LEU A 169 -25.06 -11.09 -14.31
CA LEU A 169 -26.10 -11.85 -15.00
C LEU A 169 -26.91 -12.73 -14.03
N ILE A 170 -26.26 -13.38 -13.07
CA ILE A 170 -26.94 -14.18 -12.04
C ILE A 170 -27.84 -13.29 -11.18
N ILE A 171 -27.35 -12.11 -10.76
CA ILE A 171 -28.13 -11.15 -9.98
C ILE A 171 -29.31 -10.62 -10.80
N ALA A 172 -29.09 -10.26 -12.07
CA ALA A 172 -30.15 -9.78 -12.96
C ALA A 172 -31.21 -10.86 -13.21
N TRP A 173 -30.79 -12.10 -13.46
CA TRP A 173 -31.70 -13.24 -13.60
C TRP A 173 -32.48 -13.49 -12.31
N ARG A 174 -31.80 -13.46 -11.16
CA ARG A 174 -32.44 -13.62 -9.85
C ARG A 174 -33.47 -12.53 -9.60
N ALA A 175 -33.13 -11.27 -9.88
CA ALA A 175 -34.05 -10.13 -9.78
C ALA A 175 -35.28 -10.35 -10.68
N TYR A 176 -35.07 -10.69 -11.95
CA TYR A 176 -36.15 -11.00 -12.88
C TYR A 176 -37.08 -12.11 -12.36
N ALA A 177 -36.52 -13.19 -11.81
CA ALA A 177 -37.30 -14.32 -11.30
C ALA A 177 -38.05 -14.00 -10.00
N ILE A 178 -37.46 -13.23 -9.09
CA ILE A 178 -38.00 -13.02 -7.74
C ILE A 178 -38.86 -11.76 -7.60
N VAL A 179 -38.67 -10.75 -8.45
CA VAL A 179 -39.46 -9.51 -8.41
C VAL A 179 -40.97 -9.77 -8.48
N PRO A 180 -41.50 -10.64 -9.37
CA PRO A 180 -42.92 -10.99 -9.37
C PRO A 180 -43.42 -11.64 -8.07
N PHE A 181 -42.55 -12.39 -7.38
CA PHE A 181 -42.86 -12.99 -6.08
C PHE A 181 -42.99 -11.93 -4.98
N TYR A 182 -42.10 -10.94 -4.94
CA TYR A 182 -42.21 -9.79 -4.03
C TYR A 182 -43.48 -8.96 -4.31
N PHE A 183 -43.80 -8.71 -5.58
CA PHE A 183 -45.06 -8.05 -5.95
C PHE A 183 -46.28 -8.85 -5.51
N SER A 184 -46.23 -10.19 -5.60
CA SER A 184 -47.32 -11.05 -5.12
C SER A 184 -47.49 -10.96 -3.61
N ILE A 185 -46.39 -10.94 -2.84
CA ILE A 185 -46.47 -10.73 -1.38
C ILE A 185 -47.09 -9.38 -1.06
N LEU A 186 -46.66 -8.32 -1.74
CA LEU A 186 -47.21 -6.98 -1.54
C LEU A 186 -48.71 -6.92 -1.90
N ALA A 187 -49.11 -7.52 -3.02
CA ALA A 187 -50.52 -7.63 -3.41
C ALA A 187 -51.34 -8.42 -2.38
N SER A 188 -50.78 -9.48 -1.81
CA SER A 188 -51.43 -10.25 -0.74
C SER A 188 -51.57 -9.44 0.55
N LEU A 189 -50.59 -8.58 0.88
CA LEU A 189 -50.69 -7.67 2.02
C LEU A 189 -51.77 -6.59 1.80
N LEU A 190 -51.97 -6.19 0.55
CA LEU A 190 -53.04 -5.26 0.12
C LEU A 190 -54.42 -5.94 -0.02
N GLY A 191 -54.57 -7.19 0.42
CA GLY A 191 -55.86 -7.91 0.42
C GLY A 191 -56.22 -8.60 -0.90
N HIS A 192 -55.34 -8.60 -1.91
CA HIS A 192 -55.56 -9.35 -3.14
C HIS A 192 -55.13 -10.79 -2.95
N SER A 193 -56.08 -11.72 -2.92
CA SER A 193 -55.78 -13.15 -2.77
C SER A 193 -54.93 -13.66 -3.94
N ASN A 194 -53.81 -14.30 -3.62
CA ASN A 194 -52.92 -14.91 -4.60
C ASN A 194 -52.18 -16.11 -3.97
N ARG A 195 -51.24 -16.69 -4.73
CA ARG A 195 -50.48 -17.89 -4.29
C ARG A 195 -49.65 -17.66 -3.02
N THR A 196 -49.38 -16.40 -2.65
CA THR A 196 -48.64 -16.02 -1.45
C THR A 196 -49.53 -15.62 -0.27
N THR A 197 -50.85 -15.68 -0.41
CA THR A 197 -51.77 -15.48 0.70
C THR A 197 -51.77 -16.69 1.64
N ILE A 198 -51.69 -16.44 2.95
CA ILE A 198 -51.69 -17.48 3.97
C ILE A 198 -53.10 -17.58 4.55
N TYR A 199 -53.81 -18.67 4.25
CA TYR A 199 -55.10 -18.99 4.85
C TYR A 199 -54.88 -19.80 6.14
N TYR A 200 -54.90 -19.11 7.29
CA TYR A 200 -54.62 -19.72 8.59
C TYR A 200 -55.62 -20.83 8.96
N ALA A 201 -56.88 -20.73 8.52
CA ALA A 201 -57.92 -21.70 8.83
C ALA A 201 -57.74 -23.07 8.13
N GLU A 202 -56.99 -23.10 7.02
CA GLU A 202 -56.86 -24.29 6.17
C GLU A 202 -55.50 -24.99 6.32
N GLN A 203 -54.61 -24.47 7.17
CA GLN A 203 -53.22 -24.92 7.26
C GLN A 203 -52.89 -25.46 8.65
N THR A 204 -52.13 -26.55 8.68
CA THR A 204 -51.54 -27.05 9.92
C THR A 204 -50.44 -26.11 10.40
N TRP A 205 -50.20 -26.05 11.71
CA TRP A 205 -49.11 -25.25 12.28
C TRP A 205 -47.74 -25.55 11.66
N GLY A 206 -47.46 -26.81 11.34
CA GLY A 206 -46.24 -27.21 10.64
C GLY A 206 -46.15 -26.65 9.22
N GLY A 207 -47.27 -26.67 8.46
CA GLY A 207 -47.33 -26.09 7.12
C GLY A 207 -47.17 -24.56 7.13
N LEU A 208 -47.74 -23.89 8.14
CA LEU A 208 -47.56 -22.46 8.36
C LEU A 208 -46.09 -22.12 8.64
N LEU A 209 -45.48 -22.83 9.61
CA LEU A 209 -44.08 -22.64 9.97
C LEU A 209 -43.15 -22.87 8.76
N TRP A 210 -43.40 -23.92 7.98
CA TRP A 210 -42.63 -24.20 6.77
C TRP A 210 -42.71 -23.07 5.73
N LYS A 211 -43.91 -22.53 5.48
CA LYS A 211 -44.10 -21.38 4.58
C LYS A 211 -43.38 -20.13 5.07
N VAL A 212 -43.37 -19.88 6.39
CA VAL A 212 -42.64 -18.75 6.99
C VAL A 212 -41.14 -18.93 6.82
N VAL A 213 -40.60 -20.11 7.16
CA VAL A 213 -39.17 -20.42 7.02
C VAL A 213 -38.70 -20.28 5.58
N GLN A 214 -39.47 -20.80 4.61
CA GLN A 214 -39.13 -20.67 3.19
C GLN A 214 -39.05 -19.21 2.74
N ARG A 215 -39.97 -18.35 3.20
CA ARG A 215 -39.94 -16.90 2.91
C ARG A 215 -38.75 -16.22 3.55
N MET A 216 -38.51 -16.50 4.84
CA MET A 216 -37.35 -15.95 5.56
C MET A 216 -36.05 -16.32 4.87
N PHE A 217 -35.89 -17.58 4.46
CA PHE A 217 -34.71 -18.04 3.74
C PHE A 217 -34.55 -17.35 2.38
N THR A 218 -35.65 -17.19 1.64
CA THR A 218 -35.65 -16.47 0.36
C THR A 218 -35.19 -15.02 0.54
N PHE A 219 -35.74 -14.31 1.53
CA PHE A 219 -35.34 -12.94 1.84
C PHE A 219 -33.89 -12.84 2.31
N PHE A 220 -33.42 -13.81 3.10
CA PHE A 220 -32.04 -13.86 3.56
C PHE A 220 -31.06 -14.02 2.38
N VAL A 221 -31.33 -14.96 1.46
CA VAL A 221 -30.50 -15.16 0.27
C VAL A 221 -30.47 -13.91 -0.60
N ASP A 222 -31.61 -13.28 -0.84
CA ASP A 222 -31.68 -12.05 -1.63
C ASP A 222 -30.98 -10.88 -0.93
N TYR A 223 -31.09 -10.78 0.40
CA TYR A 223 -30.34 -9.82 1.19
C TYR A 223 -28.83 -10.01 1.04
N VAL A 224 -28.32 -11.24 1.16
CA VAL A 224 -26.91 -11.55 0.97
C VAL A 224 -26.47 -11.21 -0.46
N LEU A 225 -27.27 -11.57 -1.47
CA LEU A 225 -26.97 -11.25 -2.87
C LEU A 225 -26.89 -9.74 -3.11
N VAL A 226 -27.81 -8.95 -2.57
CA VAL A 226 -27.84 -7.50 -2.79
C VAL A 226 -26.81 -6.76 -1.94
N MET A 227 -26.63 -7.12 -0.68
CA MET A 227 -25.78 -6.38 0.24
C MET A 227 -24.31 -6.83 0.22
N VAL A 228 -24.04 -8.10 -0.05
CA VAL A 228 -22.68 -8.65 -0.03
C VAL A 228 -22.13 -8.85 -1.44
N VAL A 229 -22.93 -9.41 -2.35
CA VAL A 229 -22.43 -9.81 -3.68
C VAL A 229 -22.57 -8.69 -4.71
N ALA A 230 -23.69 -7.97 -4.75
CA ALA A 230 -23.93 -6.90 -5.74
C ALA A 230 -22.95 -5.72 -5.69
N PRO A 231 -22.33 -5.34 -4.55
CA PRO A 231 -21.29 -4.33 -4.53
C PRO A 231 -20.08 -4.67 -5.40
N TRP A 232 -19.80 -5.95 -5.68
CA TRP A 232 -18.64 -6.35 -6.49
C TRP A 232 -18.76 -5.94 -7.96
N PRO A 233 -19.79 -6.35 -8.72
CA PRO A 233 -19.98 -5.87 -10.09
C PRO A 233 -20.27 -4.37 -10.12
N TYR A 234 -20.94 -3.82 -9.11
CA TYR A 234 -21.14 -2.37 -9.02
C TYR A 234 -19.79 -1.63 -8.92
N GLY A 235 -18.92 -2.04 -8.00
CA GLY A 235 -17.55 -1.57 -7.84
C GLY A 235 -16.76 -1.62 -9.15
N PHE A 236 -16.87 -2.77 -9.82
CA PHE A 236 -16.11 -3.05 -11.02
C PHE A 236 -16.56 -2.24 -12.25
N PHE A 237 -17.86 -2.00 -12.43
CA PHE A 237 -18.41 -1.36 -13.64
C PHE A 237 -18.85 0.09 -13.45
N LEU A 238 -19.33 0.45 -12.27
CA LEU A 238 -20.12 1.68 -12.06
C LEU A 238 -19.59 2.58 -10.94
N GLU A 239 -18.57 2.17 -10.20
CA GLU A 239 -18.01 2.99 -9.14
C GLU A 239 -17.39 4.29 -9.68
N ALA A 240 -17.54 5.34 -8.87
CA ALA A 240 -17.03 6.68 -9.13
C ALA A 240 -16.13 7.10 -7.97
N PRO A 241 -15.07 7.91 -8.20
CA PRO A 241 -14.75 8.67 -9.42
C PRO A 241 -14.05 7.87 -10.54
N GLY A 242 -13.61 6.65 -10.27
CA GLY A 242 -13.00 5.76 -11.27
C GLY A 242 -13.30 4.31 -10.95
N ASN A 243 -13.30 3.46 -11.98
CA ASN A 243 -13.50 2.03 -11.85
C ASN A 243 -12.60 1.28 -12.84
N PRO A 244 -12.38 -0.03 -12.66
CA PRO A 244 -11.50 -0.82 -13.53
C PRO A 244 -11.84 -0.70 -15.02
N VAL A 245 -13.13 -0.65 -15.36
CA VAL A 245 -13.57 -0.62 -16.75
C VAL A 245 -13.41 0.76 -17.37
N SER A 246 -13.76 1.83 -16.65
CA SER A 246 -13.56 3.21 -17.11
C SER A 246 -12.09 3.54 -17.31
N TRP A 247 -11.20 3.02 -16.45
CA TRP A 247 -9.75 3.08 -16.68
C TRP A 247 -9.34 2.41 -17.99
N ARG A 248 -9.78 1.17 -18.23
CA ARG A 248 -9.43 0.46 -19.46
C ARG A 248 -10.04 1.06 -20.72
N TRP A 249 -11.23 1.65 -20.65
CA TRP A 249 -11.80 2.40 -21.77
C TRP A 249 -11.06 3.70 -22.07
N THR A 250 -10.52 4.36 -21.05
CA THR A 250 -9.85 5.66 -21.22
C THR A 250 -8.39 5.51 -21.64
N VAL A 251 -7.64 4.60 -20.99
CA VAL A 251 -6.19 4.45 -21.17
C VAL A 251 -5.83 3.34 -22.16
N GLY A 252 -6.64 2.28 -22.20
CA GLY A 252 -6.35 1.06 -22.95
C GLY A 252 -5.38 0.12 -22.22
N PHE A 253 -4.73 -0.74 -23.00
CA PHE A 253 -3.65 -1.62 -22.54
C PHE A 253 -2.35 -1.22 -23.23
N ARG A 254 -1.32 -0.94 -22.45
CA ARG A 254 0.00 -0.49 -22.91
C ARG A 254 1.11 -1.36 -22.30
N ASP A 255 2.24 -1.42 -22.98
CA ASP A 255 3.42 -2.14 -22.47
C ASP A 255 4.02 -1.44 -21.25
N GLU A 256 3.98 -0.10 -21.23
CA GLU A 256 4.32 0.72 -20.06
C GLU A 256 3.06 1.41 -19.53
N GLU A 257 2.69 1.12 -18.28
CA GLU A 257 1.50 1.67 -17.64
C GLU A 257 1.84 2.19 -16.24
N VAL A 258 1.29 3.35 -15.88
CA VAL A 258 1.44 3.89 -14.52
C VAL A 258 0.32 3.37 -13.63
N TYR A 259 0.73 2.78 -12.51
CA TYR A 259 -0.16 2.31 -11.47
C TYR A 259 -0.04 3.19 -10.24
N VAL A 260 -1.19 3.65 -9.75
CA VAL A 260 -1.33 4.44 -8.53
C VAL A 260 -2.05 3.57 -7.52
N ARG A 261 -1.35 3.19 -6.46
CA ARG A 261 -1.89 2.44 -5.32
C ARG A 261 -2.16 3.39 -4.17
N GLN A 262 -3.27 3.21 -3.46
CA GLN A 262 -3.67 3.99 -2.30
C GLN A 262 -3.74 3.11 -1.04
N SER A 263 -3.42 3.67 0.12
CA SER A 263 -3.49 2.95 1.39
C SER A 263 -4.93 2.59 1.80
N ARG A 264 -5.11 1.40 2.39
CA ARG A 264 -6.42 0.86 2.80
C ARG A 264 -6.51 0.66 4.30
N GLY A 265 -7.43 1.37 4.96
CA GLY A 265 -7.63 1.24 6.42
C GLY A 265 -6.51 1.84 7.27
N TRP A 266 -5.59 2.59 6.65
CA TRP A 266 -4.57 3.43 7.27
C TRP A 266 -4.24 4.59 6.34
N GLY A 267 -3.58 5.63 6.84
CA GLY A 267 -3.35 6.85 6.07
C GLY A 267 -2.12 7.67 6.49
N ALA A 268 -2.11 8.92 6.02
CA ALA A 268 -1.00 9.85 6.23
C ALA A 268 -0.74 10.10 7.72
N LYS A 269 -1.79 10.19 8.55
CA LYS A 269 -1.66 10.40 10.00
C LYS A 269 -0.93 9.24 10.69
N ASP A 270 -1.16 8.01 10.26
CA ASP A 270 -0.50 6.81 10.83
C ASP A 270 0.99 6.79 10.47
N LEU A 271 1.31 7.13 9.21
CA LEU A 271 2.69 7.17 8.72
C LEU A 271 3.50 8.31 9.34
N LEU A 272 2.87 9.47 9.53
CA LEU A 272 3.49 10.67 10.10
C LEU A 272 3.53 10.65 11.63
N GLY A 273 3.04 9.58 12.27
CA GLY A 273 3.07 9.45 13.73
C GLY A 273 2.07 10.36 14.46
N GLU A 274 1.13 10.96 13.74
CA GLU A 274 0.10 11.88 14.26
C GLU A 274 -1.18 11.17 14.71
N ALA A 275 -1.31 9.87 14.44
CA ALA A 275 -2.44 9.07 14.87
C ALA A 275 -2.47 8.90 16.40
N GLU A 276 -3.69 8.91 16.96
CA GLU A 276 -3.92 8.72 18.39
C GLU A 276 -3.42 7.34 18.84
N GLY A 277 -2.46 7.31 19.77
CA GLY A 277 -1.80 6.08 20.23
C GLY A 277 -0.55 5.66 19.44
N SER A 278 -0.12 6.47 18.46
CA SER A 278 1.15 6.23 17.75
C SER A 278 2.37 6.51 18.65
N THR A 279 3.48 5.84 18.35
CA THR A 279 4.75 5.96 19.07
C THR A 279 5.46 7.31 18.86
N GLY A 280 4.86 8.24 18.13
CA GLY A 280 5.43 9.54 17.76
C GLY A 280 6.57 9.45 16.73
N LYS A 281 6.86 8.25 16.21
CA LYS A 281 7.86 8.03 15.17
C LYS A 281 7.25 8.29 13.80
N ALA A 282 7.82 9.26 13.08
CA ALA A 282 7.35 9.69 11.78
C ALA A 282 8.28 9.19 10.66
N GLY A 283 7.72 8.98 9.47
CA GLY A 283 8.51 8.69 8.27
C GLY A 283 9.24 7.35 8.35
N GLU A 284 10.55 7.33 8.08
CA GLU A 284 11.38 6.11 8.04
C GLU A 284 11.34 5.29 9.34
N GLU A 285 11.20 5.97 10.47
CA GLU A 285 11.16 5.35 11.79
C GLU A 285 9.77 4.77 12.13
N SER A 286 8.75 5.09 11.33
CA SER A 286 7.39 4.59 11.53
C SER A 286 7.33 3.08 11.28
N PRO A 287 6.66 2.30 12.14
CA PRO A 287 6.42 0.89 11.89
C PRO A 287 5.74 0.65 10.54
N PHE A 288 4.80 1.51 10.15
CA PHE A 288 4.07 1.41 8.88
C PHE A 288 4.99 1.57 7.66
N PHE A 289 6.03 2.40 7.77
CA PHE A 289 7.01 2.55 6.70
C PHE A 289 7.76 1.23 6.47
N LYS A 290 8.26 0.62 7.54
CA LYS A 290 9.06 -0.62 7.45
C LYS A 290 8.23 -1.85 7.10
N THR A 291 7.00 -1.96 7.59
CA THR A 291 6.17 -3.16 7.41
C THR A 291 5.29 -3.10 6.17
N ARG A 292 4.84 -1.90 5.74
CA ARG A 292 3.91 -1.76 4.61
C ARG A 292 4.55 -1.15 3.40
N ILE A 293 5.28 -0.03 3.56
CA ILE A 293 5.81 0.71 2.41
C ILE A 293 7.00 -0.02 1.80
N LEU A 294 8.02 -0.40 2.60
CA LEU A 294 9.22 -1.09 2.09
C LEU A 294 8.87 -2.37 1.30
N PRO A 295 8.02 -3.29 1.81
CA PRO A 295 7.66 -4.49 1.06
C PRO A 295 6.74 -4.21 -0.13
N ALA A 296 6.08 -3.05 -0.19
CA ALA A 296 5.24 -2.67 -1.32
C ALA A 296 6.03 -2.04 -2.47
N VAL A 297 7.18 -1.42 -2.20
CA VAL A 297 8.07 -0.80 -3.20
C VAL A 297 9.26 -1.69 -3.61
N ASP A 298 9.32 -2.91 -3.06
CA ASP A 298 10.37 -3.87 -3.33
C ASP A 298 10.48 -4.21 -4.84
N LYS A 299 11.72 -4.20 -5.35
CA LYS A 299 12.03 -4.37 -6.78
C LYS A 299 11.60 -5.74 -7.28
N GLN A 300 11.85 -6.78 -6.49
CA GLN A 300 11.52 -8.15 -6.89
C GLN A 300 10.00 -8.31 -7.00
N ARG A 301 9.27 -7.82 -5.99
CA ARG A 301 7.80 -7.83 -6.01
C ARG A 301 7.21 -7.10 -7.22
N LEU A 302 7.74 -5.93 -7.58
CA LEU A 302 7.26 -5.13 -8.71
C LEU A 302 7.59 -5.76 -10.08
N LYS A 303 8.66 -6.57 -10.18
CA LYS A 303 9.03 -7.28 -11.41
C LYS A 303 8.25 -8.58 -11.62
N GLU A 304 7.83 -9.23 -10.54
CA GLU A 304 7.15 -10.52 -10.60
C GLU A 304 5.64 -10.38 -10.84
N LYS A 305 5.03 -9.30 -10.34
CA LYS A 305 3.58 -9.09 -10.39
C LYS A 305 3.25 -7.81 -11.15
N THR A 306 2.29 -7.92 -12.08
CA THR A 306 1.69 -6.73 -12.72
C THR A 306 1.06 -5.81 -11.69
N GLY A 307 0.98 -4.52 -11.99
CA GLY A 307 0.37 -3.53 -11.10
C GLY A 307 -1.04 -3.90 -10.63
N TYR A 308 -1.82 -4.57 -11.47
CA TYR A 308 -3.15 -5.06 -11.11
C TYR A 308 -3.16 -6.16 -10.03
N LEU A 309 -2.13 -7.00 -9.99
CA LEU A 309 -1.96 -8.09 -9.01
C LEU A 309 -1.25 -7.65 -7.72
N LEU A 310 -0.90 -6.36 -7.62
CA LEU A 310 -0.25 -5.78 -6.44
C LEU A 310 -1.25 -5.23 -5.42
N MET A 311 -2.56 -5.38 -5.65
CA MET A 311 -3.59 -5.16 -4.65
C MET A 311 -3.40 -6.14 -3.49
N ASP A 312 -3.45 -5.64 -2.27
CA ASP A 312 -3.35 -6.46 -1.05
C ASP A 312 -4.25 -5.88 0.07
N GLY A 313 -4.11 -6.41 1.29
CA GLY A 313 -4.87 -5.92 2.44
C GLY A 313 -4.54 -4.48 2.84
N ASP A 314 -3.36 -3.98 2.46
CA ASP A 314 -2.84 -2.68 2.87
C ASP A 314 -2.95 -1.61 1.78
N PHE A 315 -3.05 -2.02 0.51
CA PHE A 315 -3.11 -1.14 -0.66
C PHE A 315 -4.17 -1.57 -1.68
N ASP A 316 -4.92 -0.60 -2.15
CA ASP A 316 -5.90 -0.72 -3.24
C ASP A 316 -5.45 0.10 -4.46
N LEU A 317 -6.08 -0.08 -5.62
CA LEU A 317 -5.80 0.72 -6.82
C LEU A 317 -6.70 1.95 -6.89
N ASP A 318 -6.08 3.11 -7.13
CA ASP A 318 -6.82 4.34 -7.44
C ASP A 318 -6.95 4.51 -8.96
N PHE A 319 -8.04 3.98 -9.52
CA PHE A 319 -8.30 4.03 -10.96
C PHE A 319 -8.40 5.46 -11.50
N TYR A 320 -8.91 6.41 -10.71
CA TYR A 320 -9.00 7.80 -11.13
C TYR A 320 -7.61 8.44 -11.18
N GLY A 321 -6.81 8.23 -10.13
CA GLY A 321 -5.41 8.65 -10.09
C GLY A 321 -4.57 8.06 -11.23
N MET A 322 -4.81 6.79 -11.59
CA MET A 322 -4.15 6.13 -12.72
C MET A 322 -4.50 6.76 -14.08
N ILE A 323 -5.78 7.09 -14.31
CA ILE A 323 -6.21 7.79 -15.52
C ILE A 323 -5.54 9.17 -15.58
N ALA A 324 -5.60 9.94 -14.47
CA ALA A 324 -5.02 11.28 -14.40
C ALA A 324 -3.51 11.26 -14.63
N ALA A 325 -2.77 10.36 -13.96
CA ALA A 325 -1.33 10.22 -14.13
C ALA A 325 -0.95 9.86 -15.58
N THR A 326 -1.69 8.95 -16.20
CA THR A 326 -1.43 8.55 -17.58
C THR A 326 -1.72 9.68 -18.57
N GLN A 327 -2.81 10.43 -18.36
CA GLN A 327 -3.12 11.60 -19.20
C GLN A 327 -2.07 12.71 -19.08
N LEU A 328 -1.50 12.92 -17.89
CA LEU A 328 -0.41 13.89 -17.68
C LEU A 328 0.88 13.45 -18.37
N LEU A 329 1.18 12.15 -18.39
CA LEU A 329 2.28 11.60 -19.17
C LEU A 329 2.06 11.74 -20.68
N ASP A 330 0.85 11.46 -21.15
CA ASP A 330 0.50 11.58 -22.57
C ASP A 330 0.63 13.03 -23.06
N LYS A 331 0.29 14.00 -22.20
CA LYS A 331 0.49 15.44 -22.45
C LYS A 331 1.95 15.88 -22.32
N LYS A 332 2.82 15.06 -21.74
CA LYS A 332 4.21 15.38 -21.38
C LYS A 332 4.34 16.53 -20.38
N ASP A 333 3.31 16.73 -19.55
CA ASP A 333 3.33 17.73 -18.48
C ASP A 333 4.20 17.27 -17.29
N VAL A 334 4.37 15.95 -17.15
CA VAL A 334 5.16 15.29 -16.10
C VAL A 334 6.22 14.40 -16.75
N ALA A 335 7.45 14.43 -16.23
CA ALA A 335 8.50 13.54 -16.68
C ALA A 335 8.24 12.09 -16.24
N ALA A 336 8.41 11.13 -17.15
CA ALA A 336 8.22 9.70 -16.86
C ALA A 336 9.08 9.21 -15.68
N ASP A 337 10.27 9.77 -15.52
CA ASP A 337 11.19 9.43 -14.43
C ASP A 337 10.63 9.72 -13.03
N LEU A 338 9.76 10.74 -12.90
CA LEU A 338 9.12 11.08 -11.62
C LEU A 338 8.04 10.06 -11.21
N LEU A 339 7.47 9.33 -12.17
CA LEU A 339 6.42 8.34 -11.96
C LEU A 339 6.94 6.89 -12.05
N LYS A 340 8.24 6.70 -12.25
CA LYS A 340 8.87 5.38 -12.35
C LYS A 340 8.66 4.56 -11.09
N LYS A 341 8.99 5.13 -9.92
CA LYS A 341 8.73 4.55 -8.60
C LYS A 341 8.80 5.62 -7.51
N CYS A 342 7.67 6.02 -6.93
CA CYS A 342 7.64 7.00 -5.86
C CYS A 342 6.51 6.76 -4.86
N VAL A 343 6.70 7.26 -3.64
CA VAL A 343 5.69 7.25 -2.57
C VAL A 343 5.30 8.69 -2.26
N LEU A 344 4.00 8.97 -2.21
CA LEU A 344 3.45 10.30 -1.96
C LEU A 344 2.68 10.29 -0.64
N VAL A 345 2.91 11.32 0.17
CA VAL A 345 2.19 11.55 1.43
C VAL A 345 1.93 13.05 1.59
N TYR A 346 0.76 13.42 2.11
CA TYR A 346 0.47 14.80 2.46
C TYR A 346 0.92 15.09 3.90
N VAL A 347 1.80 16.07 4.07
CA VAL A 347 2.31 16.50 5.38
C VAL A 347 1.66 17.83 5.74
N GLY A 348 0.78 17.82 6.74
CA GLY A 348 0.11 19.03 7.22
C GLY A 348 -1.28 18.78 7.79
N ASP A 349 -1.89 19.85 8.29
CA ASP A 349 -3.25 19.80 8.81
C ASP A 349 -4.24 20.17 7.69
N GLN A 350 -4.99 19.16 7.23
CA GLN A 350 -5.96 19.32 6.15
C GLN A 350 -7.06 20.32 6.52
N GLU A 351 -7.48 20.34 7.79
CA GLU A 351 -8.59 21.16 8.26
C GLU A 351 -8.24 22.66 8.29
N LYS A 352 -6.94 22.97 8.38
CA LYS A 352 -6.43 24.35 8.42
C LYS A 352 -5.88 24.82 7.08
N GLY A 353 -5.85 23.98 6.05
CA GLY A 353 -5.26 24.29 4.75
C GLY A 353 -3.74 24.53 4.81
N GLU A 354 -3.08 24.08 5.88
CA GLU A 354 -1.65 24.26 6.10
C GLU A 354 -0.93 22.92 5.89
N GLY A 355 -0.52 22.66 4.65
CA GLY A 355 0.23 21.45 4.34
C GLY A 355 0.91 21.46 2.98
N GLN A 356 1.78 20.47 2.77
CA GLN A 356 2.52 20.27 1.54
C GLN A 356 2.61 18.78 1.21
N TRP A 357 2.59 18.45 -0.07
CA TRP A 357 2.85 17.09 -0.53
C TRP A 357 4.33 16.78 -0.42
N ALA A 358 4.64 15.61 0.12
CA ALA A 358 5.98 15.10 0.25
C ALA A 358 6.11 13.78 -0.54
N VAL A 359 7.27 13.61 -1.18
CA VAL A 359 7.57 12.54 -2.12
C VAL A 359 8.84 11.84 -1.69
N TRP A 360 8.78 10.52 -1.66
CA TRP A 360 9.95 9.67 -1.55
C TRP A 360 10.18 8.98 -2.90
N ASN A 361 11.21 9.43 -3.63
CA ASN A 361 11.54 8.90 -4.95
C ASN A 361 12.42 7.66 -4.81
N CYS A 362 11.79 6.49 -4.79
CA CYS A 362 12.49 5.22 -4.70
C CYS A 362 13.16 4.83 -6.04
N GLY A 363 12.73 5.40 -7.17
CA GLY A 363 13.29 5.10 -8.48
C GLY A 363 14.75 5.58 -8.64
N VAL A 364 15.11 6.68 -7.99
CA VAL A 364 16.50 7.18 -7.97
C VAL A 364 17.38 6.30 -7.08
N LEU A 365 16.87 5.88 -5.92
CA LEU A 365 17.57 4.98 -4.99
C LEU A 365 17.82 3.60 -5.63
N ASP A 366 16.90 3.15 -6.48
CA ASP A 366 17.04 1.88 -7.17
C ASP A 366 18.24 1.82 -8.11
N VAL A 367 18.54 2.93 -8.80
CA VAL A 367 19.68 3.04 -9.70
C VAL A 367 20.99 3.06 -8.90
N SER A 368 21.03 3.78 -7.78
CA SER A 368 22.21 3.77 -6.90
C SER A 368 22.45 2.40 -6.27
N GLU A 369 21.41 1.75 -5.74
CA GLU A 369 21.53 0.40 -5.17
C GLU A 369 21.84 -0.68 -6.22
N GLY A 370 21.29 -0.55 -7.43
CA GLY A 370 21.60 -1.45 -8.54
C GLY A 370 23.08 -1.37 -8.90
N THR A 371 23.61 -0.15 -8.95
CA THR A 371 25.04 0.09 -9.17
C THR A 371 25.90 -0.50 -8.04
N GLU A 372 25.49 -0.35 -6.77
CA GLU A 372 26.22 -0.92 -5.62
C GLU A 372 26.15 -2.45 -5.54
N ALA A 373 24.99 -3.04 -5.85
CA ALA A 373 24.81 -4.49 -5.88
C ALA A 373 25.57 -5.12 -7.04
N GLU A 374 25.49 -4.54 -8.24
CA GLU A 374 26.29 -4.94 -9.40
C GLU A 374 27.79 -4.77 -9.12
N ALA A 375 28.19 -3.69 -8.44
CA ALA A 375 29.56 -3.48 -8.00
C ALA A 375 30.01 -4.59 -7.03
N ARG A 376 29.16 -4.96 -6.06
CA ARG A 376 29.44 -6.06 -5.12
C ARG A 376 29.54 -7.41 -5.81
N ASP A 377 28.63 -7.72 -6.73
CA ASP A 377 28.64 -8.98 -7.47
C ASP A 377 29.87 -9.08 -8.38
N LYS A 378 30.29 -7.97 -9.00
CA LYS A 378 31.56 -7.88 -9.74
C LYS A 378 32.78 -8.10 -8.83
N VAL A 379 32.79 -7.53 -7.62
CA VAL A 379 33.86 -7.77 -6.63
C VAL A 379 33.93 -9.24 -6.22
N ILE A 380 32.79 -9.90 -6.05
CA ILE A 380 32.71 -11.34 -5.76
C ILE A 380 33.22 -12.16 -6.95
N ALA A 381 32.83 -11.81 -8.18
CA ALA A 381 33.31 -12.48 -9.39
C ALA A 381 34.84 -12.34 -9.57
N ILE A 382 35.41 -11.16 -9.29
CA ILE A 382 36.86 -10.92 -9.27
C ILE A 382 37.55 -11.83 -8.24
N LYS A 383 36.97 -11.94 -7.04
CA LYS A 383 37.49 -12.81 -5.98
C LYS A 383 37.49 -14.27 -6.43
N ASP A 384 36.36 -14.78 -6.89
CA ASP A 384 36.20 -16.19 -7.27
C ASP A 384 37.12 -16.56 -8.44
N LYS A 385 37.31 -15.65 -9.41
CA LYS A 385 38.25 -15.86 -10.54
C LYS A 385 39.71 -15.86 -10.08
N LEU A 386 40.09 -14.97 -9.16
CA LEU A 386 41.44 -14.95 -8.59
C LEU A 386 41.71 -16.18 -7.70
N THR A 387 40.69 -16.69 -7.00
CA THR A 387 40.74 -17.96 -6.27
C THR A 387 40.92 -19.16 -7.21
N GLU A 388 40.17 -19.21 -8.33
CA GLU A 388 40.31 -20.26 -9.35
C GLU A 388 41.73 -20.30 -9.95
N MET A 389 42.34 -19.14 -10.15
CA MET A 389 43.73 -19.00 -10.61
C MET A 389 44.78 -19.26 -9.50
N GLY A 390 44.35 -19.53 -8.27
CA GLY A 390 45.24 -19.76 -7.11
C GLY A 390 45.97 -18.51 -6.62
N LYS A 391 45.53 -17.30 -7.00
CA LYS A 391 46.19 -16.01 -6.73
C LYS A 391 45.36 -15.11 -5.81
N GLU A 392 44.81 -15.66 -4.73
CA GLU A 392 43.99 -14.92 -3.76
C GLU A 392 44.73 -13.73 -3.11
N ASN A 393 46.05 -13.80 -2.97
CA ASN A 393 46.86 -12.70 -2.45
C ASN A 393 46.75 -11.41 -3.27
N LEU A 394 46.42 -11.48 -4.57
CA LEU A 394 46.17 -10.30 -5.39
C LEU A 394 44.90 -9.56 -4.98
N PHE A 395 43.85 -10.31 -4.63
CA PHE A 395 42.59 -9.74 -4.18
C PHE A 395 42.78 -8.96 -2.87
N PHE A 396 43.52 -9.51 -1.90
CA PHE A 396 43.79 -8.83 -0.64
C PHE A 396 44.63 -7.58 -0.81
N LYS A 397 45.69 -7.62 -1.64
CA LYS A 397 46.51 -6.44 -1.96
C LYS A 397 45.72 -5.35 -2.68
N TRP A 398 44.81 -5.75 -3.56
CA TRP A 398 43.92 -4.84 -4.26
C TRP A 398 42.95 -4.12 -3.32
N VAL A 399 42.26 -4.88 -2.44
CA VAL A 399 41.34 -4.33 -1.44
C VAL A 399 42.08 -3.42 -0.45
N GLU A 400 43.27 -3.83 0.00
CA GLU A 400 44.12 -3.03 0.89
C GLU A 400 44.53 -1.71 0.23
N LEU A 401 44.93 -1.73 -1.05
CA LEU A 401 45.28 -0.53 -1.80
C LEU A 401 44.09 0.43 -1.95
N ILE A 402 42.90 -0.08 -2.28
CA ILE A 402 41.69 0.73 -2.38
C ILE A 402 41.32 1.33 -1.01
N GLN A 403 41.38 0.53 0.06
CA GLN A 403 41.11 1.02 1.42
C GLN A 403 42.12 2.07 1.87
N TYR A 404 43.40 1.91 1.51
CA TYR A 404 44.46 2.87 1.81
C TYR A 404 44.23 4.21 1.10
N GLU A 405 43.93 4.18 -0.20
CA GLU A 405 43.65 5.39 -1.00
C GLU A 405 42.32 6.06 -0.59
N SER A 406 41.32 5.27 -0.15
CA SER A 406 40.02 5.79 0.30
C SER A 406 40.09 6.44 1.69
N ASN A 407 40.94 5.94 2.59
CA ASN A 407 41.13 6.48 3.95
C ASN A 407 42.13 7.66 4.02
N ALA A 408 42.78 8.00 2.90
CA ALA A 408 43.71 9.12 2.84
C ALA A 408 42.97 10.47 2.98
N PRO A 409 43.55 11.46 3.71
CA PRO A 409 42.93 12.78 3.85
C PRO A 409 42.76 13.43 2.46
N GLY A 410 41.53 13.88 2.17
CA GLY A 410 41.13 14.44 0.87
C GLY A 410 40.11 13.61 0.09
N GLY A 411 39.78 12.40 0.53
CA GLY A 411 38.78 11.55 -0.10
C GLY A 411 39.24 10.93 -1.43
N PHE A 412 38.34 10.15 -2.02
CA PHE A 412 38.64 9.31 -3.19
C PHE A 412 38.28 10.04 -4.50
N THR A 413 39.12 11.02 -4.86
CA THR A 413 38.90 11.88 -6.04
C THR A 413 39.13 11.13 -7.37
N PRO A 414 38.57 11.60 -8.50
CA PRO A 414 38.71 10.94 -9.80
C PRO A 414 40.18 10.75 -10.23
N GLU A 415 41.06 11.69 -9.90
CA GLU A 415 42.49 11.59 -10.23
C GLU A 415 43.18 10.48 -9.42
N ARG A 416 42.73 10.24 -8.19
CA ARG A 416 43.23 9.14 -7.34
C ARG A 416 42.66 7.79 -7.76
N GLN A 417 41.45 7.75 -8.32
CA GLN A 417 40.89 6.53 -8.92
C GLN A 417 41.73 6.06 -10.10
N ILE A 418 42.12 6.97 -10.99
CA ILE A 418 43.01 6.66 -12.12
C ILE A 418 44.39 6.18 -11.62
N ALA A 419 44.96 6.87 -10.63
CA ALA A 419 46.26 6.48 -10.07
C ALA A 419 46.21 5.15 -9.31
N ALA A 420 45.08 4.83 -8.65
CA ALA A 420 44.86 3.55 -8.01
C ALA A 420 44.70 2.45 -9.07
N ALA A 421 43.90 2.67 -10.12
CA ALA A 421 43.73 1.76 -11.25
C ALA A 421 45.06 1.38 -11.90
N ASP A 422 45.95 2.37 -12.13
CA ASP A 422 47.28 2.13 -12.69
C ASP A 422 48.19 1.30 -11.77
N LYS A 423 48.10 1.51 -10.45
CA LYS A 423 48.84 0.69 -9.46
C LYS A 423 48.31 -0.73 -9.40
N VAL A 424 46.99 -0.92 -9.50
CA VAL A 424 46.37 -2.24 -9.54
C VAL A 424 46.78 -2.99 -10.80
N LYS A 425 46.75 -2.33 -11.97
CA LYS A 425 47.21 -2.92 -13.23
C LYS A 425 48.66 -3.43 -13.12
N LYS A 426 49.56 -2.64 -12.55
CA LYS A 426 50.96 -3.06 -12.31
C LYS A 426 51.08 -4.25 -11.36
N ILE A 427 50.32 -4.28 -10.25
CA ILE A 427 50.36 -5.39 -9.29
C ILE A 427 49.85 -6.70 -9.91
N PHE A 428 48.84 -6.62 -10.79
CA PHE A 428 48.30 -7.78 -11.50
C PHE A 428 49.28 -8.28 -12.58
N GLU A 429 49.90 -7.37 -13.34
CA GLU A 429 50.92 -7.70 -14.35
C GLU A 429 52.19 -8.29 -13.74
N GLU A 430 52.67 -7.77 -12.61
CA GLU A 430 53.85 -8.27 -11.88
C GLU A 430 53.66 -9.71 -11.37
N GLN A 431 52.41 -10.12 -11.13
CA GLN A 431 52.07 -11.48 -10.71
C GLN A 431 51.66 -12.36 -11.89
N GLY A 432 51.85 -11.91 -13.14
CA GLY A 432 51.57 -12.67 -14.34
C GLY A 432 50.08 -12.93 -14.58
N VAL A 433 49.22 -11.96 -14.26
CA VAL A 433 47.82 -11.92 -14.69
C VAL A 433 47.70 -10.81 -15.72
N ASP A 434 47.33 -11.15 -16.95
CA ASP A 434 47.07 -10.15 -18.00
C ASP A 434 45.76 -9.42 -17.65
N TRP A 435 45.90 -8.14 -17.27
CA TRP A 435 44.80 -7.29 -16.85
C TRP A 435 43.73 -7.10 -17.94
N ASP A 436 44.16 -7.05 -19.21
CA ASP A 436 43.26 -6.80 -20.33
C ASP A 436 42.50 -8.08 -20.73
N GLN A 437 43.07 -9.26 -20.49
CA GLN A 437 42.35 -10.53 -20.60
C GLN A 437 41.40 -10.76 -19.41
N PHE A 438 41.87 -10.48 -18.19
CA PHE A 438 41.09 -10.66 -16.96
C PHE A 438 39.83 -9.77 -16.93
N SER A 439 39.97 -8.50 -17.31
CA SER A 439 38.84 -7.55 -17.38
C SER A 439 37.80 -7.93 -18.43
N ARG A 440 38.22 -8.53 -19.55
CA ARG A 440 37.30 -9.04 -20.59
C ARG A 440 36.54 -10.29 -20.14
N GLU A 441 37.18 -11.19 -19.40
CA GLU A 441 36.54 -12.40 -18.89
C GLU A 441 35.47 -12.11 -17.82
N ILE A 442 35.60 -10.99 -17.09
CA ILE A 442 34.65 -10.55 -16.05
C ILE A 442 33.54 -9.62 -16.63
N GLY A 443 33.60 -9.29 -17.92
CA GLY A 443 32.59 -8.47 -18.58
C GLY A 443 32.75 -6.97 -18.39
N GLY A 444 33.96 -6.50 -18.09
CA GLY A 444 34.28 -5.08 -17.87
C GLY A 444 34.17 -4.64 -16.42
N LEU A 445 35.09 -3.76 -15.99
CA LEU A 445 35.24 -3.30 -14.60
C LEU A 445 34.56 -1.96 -14.32
N GLU A 446 33.78 -1.42 -15.28
CA GLU A 446 33.03 -0.19 -15.09
C GLU A 446 32.05 -0.33 -13.91
N GLY A 447 32.20 0.55 -12.91
CA GLY A 447 31.36 0.59 -11.71
C GLY A 447 31.89 -0.19 -10.50
N VAL A 448 33.07 -0.82 -10.58
CA VAL A 448 33.71 -1.42 -9.40
C VAL A 448 34.30 -0.30 -8.52
N PRO A 449 34.21 -0.37 -7.17
CA PRO A 449 34.71 0.70 -6.31
C PRO A 449 36.22 0.89 -6.53
N GLY A 450 36.60 2.02 -7.12
CA GLY A 450 38.00 2.35 -7.40
C GLY A 450 38.54 2.08 -8.79
N LEU A 451 37.67 1.83 -9.77
CA LEU A 451 38.02 1.70 -11.18
C LEU A 451 37.11 2.52 -12.11
#